data_AF-A0A3D3B4W4-F1
#
_entry.id   AF-A0A3D3B4W4-F1
#
_cell.length_a   1.000
_cell.length_b   1.000
_cell.length_c   1.000
_cell.angle_alpha   90.00
_cell.angle_beta   90.00
_cell.angle_gamma   90.00
#
_symmetry.space_group_name_H-M   'P 1'
#
loop_
_entity.id
_entity.type
_entity.pdbx_description
1 polymer ?
#
loop_
_entity_poly.entity_id
_entity_poly.type
_entity_poly.pdbx_seq_one_letter_code
_entity_poly.pdbx_strand_id
1 'polypeptide(L)'
;PSNAAALRDEVIAAKERVMRALNAVGPEVAGVLVDICCELKGLEEAEKANGWPQRAGKVVLPIALTRLARHYGLIGGDETHRRQRSGLRHWGSEDYRPTLEVWSKGRRDP
;
A
#
# COMPACT_ATOMS: atom_id res chain seq x y z
N PRO A 1 5.78 -18.68 23.98
CA PRO A 1 6.84 -18.67 22.95
C PRO A 1 6.33 -19.30 21.65
N SER A 2 6.18 -18.51 20.58
CA SER A 2 5.89 -19.06 19.24
C SER A 2 7.04 -19.98 18.84
N ASN A 3 6.72 -21.24 18.52
CA ASN A 3 7.70 -22.22 18.07
C ASN A 3 8.27 -21.78 16.71
N ALA A 4 9.54 -22.06 16.44
CA ALA A 4 10.21 -21.71 15.17
C ALA A 4 9.46 -22.21 13.93
N ALA A 5 8.71 -23.31 14.06
CA ALA A 5 7.81 -23.80 13.00
C ALA A 5 6.67 -22.80 12.69
N ALA A 6 5.98 -22.28 13.71
CA ALA A 6 4.90 -21.30 13.52
C ALA A 6 5.42 -20.00 12.88
N LEU A 7 6.61 -19.54 13.27
CA LEU A 7 7.26 -18.39 12.64
C LEU A 7 7.56 -18.64 11.15
N ARG A 8 7.99 -19.86 10.78
CA ARG A 8 8.22 -20.21 9.37
C ARG A 8 6.93 -20.21 8.57
N ASP A 9 5.86 -20.79 9.12
CA ASP A 9 4.56 -20.83 8.46
C ASP A 9 4.00 -19.41 8.24
N GLU A 10 4.15 -18.52 9.23
CA GLU A 10 3.77 -17.11 9.12
C GLU A 10 4.55 -16.37 8.02
N VAL A 11 5.87 -16.60 7.92
CA VAL A 11 6.72 -16.01 6.88
C VAL A 11 6.33 -16.52 5.49
N ILE A 12 6.06 -17.82 5.35
CA ILE A 12 5.60 -18.41 4.09
C ILE A 12 4.25 -17.80 3.68
N ALA A 13 3.29 -17.74 4.60
CA ALA A 13 1.99 -17.15 4.34
C ALA A 13 2.07 -15.65 3.99
N ALA A 14 3.01 -14.91 4.61
CA ALA A 14 3.26 -13.51 4.25
C ALA A 14 3.83 -13.38 2.84
N LYS A 15 4.83 -14.18 2.49
CA LYS A 15 5.42 -14.21 1.15
C LYS A 15 4.37 -14.53 0.08
N GLU A 16 3.54 -15.53 0.32
CA GLU A 16 2.48 -15.89 -0.62
C GLU A 16 1.50 -14.74 -0.87
N ARG A 17 1.09 -14.01 0.18
CA ARG A 17 0.20 -12.84 0.03
C ARG A 17 0.83 -11.76 -0.85
N VAL A 18 2.11 -11.45 -0.65
CA VAL A 18 2.83 -10.47 -1.47
C VAL A 18 2.91 -10.95 -2.93
N MET A 19 3.31 -12.20 -3.15
CA MET A 19 3.43 -12.75 -4.50
C MET A 19 2.09 -12.77 -5.25
N ARG A 20 0.98 -13.12 -4.57
CA ARG A 20 -0.36 -13.06 -5.15
C ARG A 20 -0.73 -11.63 -5.55
N ALA A 21 -0.40 -10.64 -4.71
CA ALA A 21 -0.65 -9.24 -5.02
C ALA A 21 0.16 -8.76 -6.23
N LEU A 22 1.45 -9.06 -6.29
CA LEU A 22 2.31 -8.69 -7.42
C LEU A 22 1.87 -9.38 -8.73
N ASN A 23 1.47 -10.66 -8.66
CA ASN A 23 0.92 -11.37 -9.81
C ASN A 23 -0.39 -10.73 -10.32
N ALA A 24 -1.26 -10.28 -9.43
CA ALA A 24 -2.50 -9.60 -9.79
C ALA A 24 -2.27 -8.20 -10.39
N VAL A 25 -1.19 -7.52 -9.99
CA VAL A 25 -0.76 -6.25 -10.59
C VAL A 25 -0.20 -6.47 -12.00
N GLY A 26 0.46 -7.61 -12.24
CA GLY A 26 1.03 -7.98 -13.53
C GLY A 26 2.51 -7.57 -13.67
N PRO A 27 3.31 -8.37 -14.37
CA PRO A 27 4.77 -8.25 -14.39
C PRO A 27 5.27 -6.94 -15.01
N GLU A 28 4.47 -6.28 -15.85
CA GLU A 28 4.86 -5.05 -16.55
C GLU A 28 4.99 -3.86 -15.60
N VAL A 29 4.24 -3.88 -14.49
CA VAL A 29 4.16 -2.75 -13.55
C VAL A 29 4.27 -3.17 -12.08
N ALA A 30 4.50 -4.44 -11.78
CA ALA A 30 4.72 -4.90 -10.40
C ALA A 30 6.05 -4.38 -9.83
N GLY A 31 7.08 -4.22 -10.67
CA GLY A 31 8.42 -3.77 -10.25
C GLY A 31 8.41 -2.43 -9.52
N VAL A 32 7.71 -1.43 -10.07
CA VAL A 32 7.65 -0.08 -9.48
C VAL A 32 7.01 -0.05 -8.09
N LEU A 33 6.12 -1.00 -7.77
CA LEU A 33 5.53 -1.10 -6.44
C LEU A 33 6.56 -1.59 -5.41
N VAL A 34 7.40 -2.55 -5.79
CA VAL A 34 8.49 -3.04 -4.92
C VAL A 34 9.52 -1.93 -4.73
N ASP A 35 9.93 -1.26 -5.82
CA ASP A 35 10.88 -0.16 -5.77
C ASP A 35 10.44 0.96 -4.82
N ILE A 36 9.18 1.37 -4.87
CA ILE A 36 8.69 2.52 -4.10
C ILE A 36 8.22 2.13 -2.70
N CYS A 37 7.48 1.02 -2.55
CA CYS A 37 6.88 0.67 -1.27
C CYS A 37 7.78 -0.20 -0.38
N CYS A 38 8.68 -0.98 -0.96
CA CYS A 38 9.57 -1.86 -0.20
C CYS A 38 10.98 -1.30 -0.10
N GLU A 39 11.52 -0.80 -1.22
CA GLU A 39 12.88 -0.26 -1.29
C GLU A 39 12.93 1.27 -1.04
N LEU A 40 11.77 1.92 -0.94
CA LEU A 40 11.63 3.37 -0.68
C LEU A 40 12.40 4.26 -1.68
N LYS A 41 12.57 3.79 -2.91
CA LYS A 41 13.26 4.53 -3.98
C LYS A 41 12.46 5.77 -4.39
N GLY A 42 13.19 6.82 -4.78
CA GLY A 42 12.61 7.96 -5.46
C GLY A 42 12.07 7.57 -6.84
N LEU A 43 11.07 8.29 -7.34
CA LEU A 43 10.41 7.97 -8.62
C LEU A 43 11.40 7.97 -9.80
N GLU A 44 12.36 8.89 -9.80
CA GLU A 44 13.40 8.97 -10.84
C GLU A 44 14.35 7.78 -10.81
N GLU A 45 14.63 7.22 -9.64
CA GLU A 45 15.44 6.01 -9.50
C GLU A 45 14.66 4.78 -9.95
N ALA A 46 13.38 4.69 -9.60
CA ALA A 46 12.49 3.63 -10.08
C ALA A 46 12.36 3.67 -11.62
N GLU A 47 12.24 4.85 -12.23
CA GLU A 47 12.24 5.00 -13.71
C GLU A 47 13.50 4.42 -14.34
N LYS A 48 14.68 4.73 -13.78
CA LYS A 48 15.96 4.19 -14.26
C LYS A 48 16.04 2.67 -14.09
N ALA A 49 15.63 2.14 -12.94
CA ALA A 49 15.64 0.70 -12.64
C ALA A 49 14.76 -0.10 -13.61
N ASN A 50 13.64 0.49 -14.07
CA ASN A 50 12.70 -0.13 -14.99
C ASN A 50 12.97 0.22 -16.47
N GLY A 51 14.01 1.00 -16.78
CA GLY A 51 14.35 1.41 -18.16
C GLY A 51 13.33 2.36 -18.79
N TRP A 52 12.60 3.12 -17.99
CA TRP A 52 11.55 4.04 -18.48
C TRP A 52 12.08 5.44 -18.78
N PRO A 53 11.43 6.18 -19.72
CA PRO A 53 11.71 7.58 -19.93
C PRO A 53 11.43 8.44 -18.69
N GLN A 54 12.13 9.57 -18.58
CA GLN A 54 11.95 10.52 -17.49
C GLN A 54 10.48 10.98 -17.40
N ARG A 55 9.93 11.03 -16.18
CA ARG A 55 8.56 11.43 -15.84
C ARG A 55 7.47 10.40 -16.17
N ALA A 56 7.81 9.22 -16.69
CA ALA A 56 6.85 8.15 -16.92
C ALA A 56 6.26 7.58 -15.62
N GLY A 57 7.04 7.58 -14.53
CA GLY A 57 6.68 7.01 -13.24
C GLY A 57 5.41 7.62 -12.66
N LYS A 58 5.14 8.91 -12.90
CA LYS A 58 3.92 9.58 -12.42
C LYS A 58 2.65 9.02 -13.05
N VAL A 59 2.75 8.42 -14.24
CA VAL A 59 1.63 7.79 -14.93
C VAL A 59 1.56 6.30 -14.59
N VAL A 60 2.71 5.62 -14.59
CA VAL A 60 2.75 4.16 -14.37
C VAL A 60 2.42 3.79 -12.93
N LEU A 61 2.91 4.55 -11.93
CA LEU A 61 2.65 4.25 -10.53
C LEU A 61 1.14 4.25 -10.19
N PRO A 62 0.33 5.26 -10.60
CA PRO A 62 -1.12 5.19 -10.44
C PRO A 62 -1.78 3.98 -11.10
N ILE A 63 -1.29 3.53 -12.27
CA ILE A 63 -1.80 2.33 -12.93
C ILE A 63 -1.53 1.09 -12.07
N ALA A 64 -0.29 0.93 -11.61
CA ALA A 64 0.10 -0.17 -10.73
C ALA A 64 -0.71 -0.18 -9.43
N LEU A 65 -0.83 0.98 -8.77
CA LEU A 65 -1.63 1.14 -7.55
C LEU A 65 -3.12 0.89 -7.78
N THR A 66 -3.66 1.28 -8.93
CA THR A 66 -5.05 0.98 -9.30
C THR A 66 -5.28 -0.53 -9.42
N ARG A 67 -4.36 -1.26 -10.06
CA ARG A 67 -4.45 -2.73 -10.16
C ARG A 67 -4.33 -3.38 -8.77
N LEU A 68 -3.41 -2.90 -7.93
CA LEU A 68 -3.25 -3.37 -6.56
C LEU A 68 -4.50 -3.09 -5.70
N ALA A 69 -5.07 -1.90 -5.83
CA ALA A 69 -6.28 -1.50 -5.12
C ALA A 69 -7.49 -2.35 -5.54
N ARG A 70 -7.60 -2.73 -6.82
CA ARG A 70 -8.60 -3.70 -7.28
C ARG A 70 -8.37 -5.09 -6.70
N HIS A 71 -7.11 -5.56 -6.65
CA HIS A 71 -6.76 -6.85 -6.03
C HIS A 71 -7.20 -6.92 -4.57
N TYR A 72 -7.05 -5.82 -3.82
CA TYR A 72 -7.50 -5.72 -2.43
C TYR A 72 -8.97 -5.32 -2.26
N GLY A 73 -9.73 -5.15 -3.35
CA GLY A 73 -11.14 -4.73 -3.27
C GLY A 73 -11.36 -3.30 -2.75
N LEU A 74 -10.34 -2.43 -2.80
CA LEU A 74 -10.43 -1.03 -2.37
C LEU A 74 -11.23 -0.19 -3.37
N ILE A 75 -11.11 -0.52 -4.66
CA ILE A 75 -11.79 0.15 -5.77
C ILE A 75 -12.40 -0.90 -6.70
N GLY A 76 -13.72 -0.87 -6.86
CA GLY A 76 -14.50 -1.83 -7.65
C GLY A 76 -15.98 -1.67 -7.33
N GLY A 77 -16.76 -1.24 -8.33
CA GLY A 77 -18.19 -0.98 -8.20
C GLY A 77 -19.01 -2.27 -8.28
N ASP A 78 -19.50 -2.70 -7.14
CA ASP A 78 -20.78 -3.39 -7.00
C ASP A 78 -21.29 -3.16 -5.57
N GLU A 79 -22.60 -2.92 -5.41
CA GLU A 79 -23.29 -2.62 -4.15
C GLU A 79 -22.89 -3.60 -3.01
N THR A 80 -22.54 -4.83 -3.37
CA THR A 80 -22.09 -5.94 -2.51
C THR A 80 -20.76 -5.67 -1.81
N HIS A 81 -19.83 -4.94 -2.44
CA HIS A 81 -18.50 -4.63 -1.87
C HIS A 81 -18.54 -3.53 -0.82
N ARG A 82 -19.61 -2.71 -0.77
CA ARG A 82 -19.79 -1.69 0.28
C ARG A 82 -19.85 -2.31 1.69
N ARG A 83 -20.35 -3.55 1.82
CA ARG A 83 -20.38 -4.30 3.10
C ARG A 83 -19.01 -4.80 3.54
N GLN A 84 -18.09 -5.12 2.62
CA GLN A 84 -16.71 -5.52 2.94
C GLN A 84 -15.80 -4.36 3.33
N ARG A 85 -16.20 -3.10 3.06
CA ARG A 85 -15.47 -1.90 3.53
C ARG A 85 -15.38 -1.83 5.05
N SER A 86 -16.17 -2.60 5.80
CA SER A 86 -16.04 -2.70 7.26
C SER A 86 -14.80 -3.50 7.70
N GLY A 87 -14.15 -4.24 6.79
CA GLY A 87 -12.91 -4.98 7.05
C GLY A 87 -11.64 -4.20 6.72
N LEU A 88 -11.76 -3.00 6.14
CA LEU A 88 -10.62 -2.14 5.90
C LEU A 88 -10.10 -1.65 7.25
N ARG A 89 -9.01 -2.26 7.72
CA ARG A 89 -8.33 -1.83 8.92
C ARG A 89 -7.86 -0.40 8.68
N HIS A 90 -8.45 0.52 9.45
CA HIS A 90 -8.00 1.89 9.61
C HIS A 90 -6.48 1.90 9.85
N TRP A 91 -5.72 2.51 8.95
CA TRP A 91 -4.27 2.65 9.10
C TRP A 91 -3.98 3.94 9.86
N GLY A 92 -4.25 3.90 11.16
CA GLY A 92 -4.08 5.00 12.10
C GLY A 92 -4.60 4.60 13.48
N SER A 93 -4.10 5.24 14.53
CA SER A 93 -4.81 5.22 15.80
C SER A 93 -6.15 5.97 15.64
N GLU A 94 -7.06 5.80 16.61
CA GLU A 94 -8.31 6.57 16.68
C GLU A 94 -8.08 8.08 16.45
N ASP A 95 -6.92 8.58 16.91
CA ASP A 95 -6.51 9.98 16.89
C ASP A 95 -5.57 10.37 15.71
N TYR A 96 -5.35 9.50 14.72
CA TYR A 96 -4.45 9.80 13.60
C TYR A 96 -4.86 11.07 12.82
N ARG A 97 -6.16 11.41 12.80
CA ARG A 97 -6.67 12.60 12.13
C ARG A 97 -6.60 13.80 13.09
N PRO A 98 -5.67 14.76 12.90
CA PRO A 98 -5.62 15.94 13.76
C PRO A 98 -6.90 16.76 13.62
N THR A 99 -7.58 17.02 14.74
CA THR A 99 -8.71 17.95 14.81
C THR A 99 -8.20 19.37 15.04
N LEU A 100 -8.97 20.37 14.59
CA LEU A 100 -8.65 21.78 14.83
C LEU A 100 -8.61 22.12 16.34
N GLU A 101 -9.27 21.32 17.18
CA GLU A 101 -9.25 21.45 18.64
C GLU A 101 -7.85 21.22 19.23
N VAL A 102 -7.06 20.30 18.66
CA VAL A 102 -5.68 20.03 19.08
C VAL A 102 -4.80 21.28 18.86
N TRP A 103 -5.02 22.01 17.78
CA TRP A 103 -4.33 23.27 17.47
C TRP A 103 -4.76 24.44 18.37
N SER A 104 -5.98 24.39 18.91
CA SER A 104 -6.48 25.42 19.81
C SER A 104 -5.95 25.27 21.24
N LYS A 105 -5.52 24.07 21.65
CA LYS A 105 -5.06 23.80 23.02
C LYS A 105 -3.60 24.25 23.24
N GLY A 106 -2.76 24.21 22.21
CA GLY A 106 -1.35 24.66 22.29
C GLY A 106 -1.12 26.18 22.19
N ARG A 107 -2.16 26.98 21.91
CA ARG A 107 -2.09 28.46 21.88
C ARG A 107 -2.60 29.13 23.16
N ARG A 108 -2.93 28.34 24.19
CA ARG A 108 -3.56 28.79 25.43
C ARG A 108 -2.78 28.42 26.69
N ASP A 109 -1.48 28.19 26.57
CA ASP A 109 -0.57 28.23 27.71
C ASP A 109 0.13 29.60 27.73
N PRO A 110 0.02 30.39 28.81
CA PRO A 110 0.79 31.64 28.99
C PRO A 110 2.28 31.37 29.25
#